data_AF-A0A2Z3V445-F1
#
_entry.id   AF-A0A2Z3V445-F1
#
_cell.length_a   1.000
_cell.length_b   1.000
_cell.length_c   1.000
_cell.angle_alpha   90.00
_cell.angle_beta   90.00
_cell.angle_gamma   90.00
#
_symmetry.space_group_name_H-M   'P 1'
#
loop_
_entity.id
_entity.type
_entity.pdbx_description
1 polymer ?
#
loop_
_entity_poly.entity_id
_entity_poly.type
_entity_poly.pdbx_seq_one_letter_code
_entity_poly.pdbx_strand_id
1 'polypeptide(L)'
;MSDTARAIRRVYLSCEFLPSDPTVRGLISIGLTDDAGRDYYAVNNDMDFTAVLNVPRMVDDVWPALPRCAPDGYPYLLDRIHPDVKLIKEIRDEVGTYFACGPPETHLYAACGGQHICRLHSLWDNDWETMPPAVPRWFHELRSLVVQAGNPPLPEQPRGERHALTSARYYRTLHEHLLALAACPECGGDGFRPARGFHRMPPTDGRQVRCVDESPAPRRVPEDHGYRPDRERDRPIRFPTRQMHSVVCDVCAYLYDEDGDGILVFDNPEEAVRDVLRHRWMCLPDGRAICPSDDEEHQALYDELMPPEPEAEVDGQISPDEER
;
A
#
# COMPACT_ATOMS: atom_id res chain seq x y z
N MET A 1 27.20 -6.80 27.53
CA MET A 1 25.97 -5.98 27.58
C MET A 1 26.00 -5.04 26.39
N SER A 2 24.82 -4.61 25.92
CA SER A 2 24.58 -3.71 24.78
C SER A 2 24.82 -4.30 23.38
N ASP A 3 24.00 -4.01 22.36
CA ASP A 3 22.54 -3.79 22.32
C ASP A 3 22.12 -3.94 20.84
N THR A 4 21.63 -5.12 20.44
CA THR A 4 21.32 -5.42 19.02
C THR A 4 19.85 -5.71 18.80
N ALA A 5 18.97 -5.13 19.63
CA ALA A 5 17.61 -4.83 19.20
C ALA A 5 17.67 -3.66 18.20
N ARG A 6 18.06 -3.96 16.96
CA ARG A 6 18.17 -3.02 15.83
C ARG A 6 16.77 -2.51 15.45
N ALA A 7 16.27 -1.56 16.23
CA ALA A 7 14.98 -0.95 16.03
C ALA A 7 14.95 -0.21 14.68
N ILE A 8 13.90 -0.49 13.91
CA ILE A 8 13.58 0.27 12.69
C ILE A 8 13.31 1.71 13.10
N ARG A 9 14.08 2.66 12.56
CA ARG A 9 13.85 4.09 12.77
C ARG A 9 12.64 4.54 11.97
N ARG A 10 11.68 5.21 12.60
CA ARG A 10 10.54 5.81 11.89
C ARG A 10 10.80 7.30 11.69
N VAL A 11 10.86 7.73 10.43
CA VAL A 11 11.01 9.15 10.07
C VAL A 11 9.71 9.64 9.46
N TYR A 12 9.27 10.83 9.87
CA TYR A 12 8.05 11.47 9.40
C TYR A 12 8.41 12.70 8.58
N LEU A 13 7.91 12.75 7.35
CA LEU A 13 8.22 13.78 6.36
C LEU A 13 7.00 14.66 6.10
N SER A 14 7.23 15.97 6.08
CA SER A 14 6.32 16.92 5.45
C SER A 14 7.14 17.99 4.72
N CYS A 15 6.54 18.59 3.70
CA CYS A 15 7.15 19.62 2.88
C CYS A 15 6.08 20.62 2.47
N GLU A 16 6.43 21.90 2.40
CA GLU A 16 5.63 22.88 1.67
C GLU A 16 6.25 23.09 0.29
N PHE A 17 5.41 23.17 -0.75
CA PHE A 17 5.86 23.19 -2.14
C PHE A 17 4.82 23.78 -3.09
N LEU A 18 5.28 24.21 -4.25
CA LEU A 18 4.45 24.47 -5.43
C LEU A 18 4.09 23.12 -6.11
N PRO A 19 2.81 22.73 -6.19
CA PRO A 19 2.45 21.43 -6.77
C PRO A 19 2.80 21.29 -8.26
N SER A 20 2.80 22.39 -8.99
CA SER A 20 3.09 22.46 -10.43
C SER A 20 4.58 22.39 -10.78
N ASP A 21 5.48 22.57 -9.80
CA ASP A 21 6.93 22.50 -10.01
C ASP A 21 7.51 21.34 -9.16
N PRO A 22 7.85 20.19 -9.78
CA PRO A 22 8.42 19.05 -9.09
C PRO A 22 9.92 19.19 -8.78
N THR A 23 10.58 20.22 -9.29
CA THR A 23 12.02 20.45 -9.08
C THR A 23 12.30 21.03 -7.70
N VAL A 24 13.58 21.20 -7.37
CA VAL A 24 13.99 21.94 -6.17
C VAL A 24 13.50 23.39 -6.14
N ARG A 25 13.22 24.03 -7.29
CA ARG A 25 12.65 25.40 -7.32
C ARG A 25 11.24 25.46 -6.75
N GLY A 26 10.50 24.35 -6.86
CA GLY A 26 9.16 24.19 -6.31
C GLY A 26 9.14 23.76 -4.84
N LEU A 27 10.27 23.42 -4.22
CA LEU A 27 10.36 23.13 -2.78
C LEU A 27 10.45 24.45 -2.00
N ILE A 28 9.53 24.68 -1.05
CA ILE A 28 9.51 25.88 -0.19
C ILE A 28 10.19 25.57 1.15
N SER A 29 9.78 24.50 1.81
CA SER A 29 10.39 24.04 3.07
C SER A 29 10.24 22.54 3.25
N ILE A 30 11.16 21.94 4.02
CA ILE A 30 11.17 20.52 4.38
C ILE A 30 11.25 20.37 5.89
N GLY A 31 10.42 19.48 6.45
CA GLY A 31 10.39 19.11 7.86
C GLY A 31 10.51 17.60 8.02
N LEU A 32 11.45 17.18 8.85
CA LEU A 32 11.66 15.79 9.26
C LEU A 32 11.62 15.72 10.79
N THR A 33 11.00 14.67 11.32
CA THR A 33 11.17 14.26 12.72
C THR A 33 11.29 12.73 12.77
N ASP A 34 11.79 12.17 13.86
CA ASP A 34 11.81 10.73 14.08
C ASP A 34 11.18 10.30 15.41
N ASP A 35 11.07 8.98 15.60
CA ASP A 35 10.58 8.35 16.82
C ASP A 35 11.45 8.64 18.06
N ALA A 36 12.69 9.12 17.90
CA ALA A 36 13.50 9.66 18.99
C ALA A 36 13.32 11.18 19.20
N GLY A 37 12.54 11.87 18.36
CA GLY A 37 12.33 13.32 18.41
C GLY A 37 13.50 14.15 17.90
N ARG A 38 14.34 13.56 17.04
CA ARG A 38 15.40 14.30 16.34
C ARG A 38 14.77 15.00 15.14
N ASP A 39 14.68 16.31 15.25
CA ASP A 39 14.05 17.15 14.23
C ASP A 39 15.08 17.70 13.24
N TYR A 40 14.64 17.92 12.01
CA TYR A 40 15.33 18.71 11.01
C TYR A 40 14.31 19.59 10.27
N TYR A 41 14.66 20.86 10.05
CA TYR A 41 13.84 21.81 9.33
C TYR A 41 14.72 22.73 8.49
N ALA A 42 14.26 23.03 7.28
CA ALA A 42 14.88 24.01 6.42
C ALA A 42 13.85 24.68 5.49
N VAL A 43 14.09 25.95 5.19
CA VAL A 43 13.41 26.75 4.18
C VAL A 43 14.39 26.97 3.02
N ASN A 44 13.93 26.69 1.81
CA ASN A 44 14.76 26.72 0.61
C ASN A 44 14.96 28.15 0.11
N ASN A 45 16.18 28.67 0.21
CA ASN A 45 16.54 30.00 -0.31
C ASN A 45 16.59 30.06 -1.84
N ASP A 46 16.63 28.91 -2.53
CA ASP A 46 16.70 28.81 -4.00
C ASP A 46 15.32 28.58 -4.67
N MET A 47 14.24 28.65 -3.88
CA MET A 47 12.86 28.51 -4.38
C MET A 47 12.46 29.60 -5.37
N ASP A 48 11.44 29.35 -6.19
CA ASP A 48 10.87 30.38 -7.05
C ASP A 48 9.93 31.32 -6.27
N PHE A 49 10.52 32.32 -5.61
CA PHE A 49 9.81 33.37 -4.85
C PHE A 49 8.65 33.98 -5.62
N THR A 50 8.84 34.27 -6.91
CA THR A 50 7.81 34.89 -7.75
C THR A 50 6.63 33.94 -7.96
N ALA A 51 6.88 32.67 -8.23
CA ALA A 51 5.83 31.67 -8.35
C ALA A 51 5.12 31.40 -7.02
N VAL A 52 5.84 31.36 -5.89
CA VAL A 52 5.26 31.22 -4.54
C VAL A 52 4.31 32.37 -4.22
N LEU A 53 4.75 33.62 -4.42
CA LEU A 53 3.94 34.81 -4.13
C LEU A 53 2.75 35.00 -5.10
N ASN A 54 2.78 34.34 -6.26
CA ASN A 54 1.66 34.35 -7.22
C ASN A 54 0.57 33.30 -6.91
N VAL A 55 0.75 32.43 -5.90
CA VAL A 55 -0.28 31.47 -5.47
C VAL A 55 -0.91 31.96 -4.17
N PRO A 56 -2.18 32.44 -4.18
CA PRO A 56 -2.81 33.04 -2.99
C PRO A 56 -2.74 32.14 -1.75
N ARG A 57 -3.04 30.85 -1.90
CA ARG A 57 -2.94 29.86 -0.81
C ARG A 57 -1.53 29.68 -0.25
N MET A 58 -0.47 30.00 -0.98
CA MET A 58 0.88 29.98 -0.42
C MET A 58 1.15 31.26 0.37
N VAL A 59 0.68 32.41 -0.12
CA VAL A 59 0.75 33.70 0.59
C VAL A 59 -0.07 33.69 1.89
N ASP A 60 -1.24 33.07 1.88
CA ASP A 60 -2.16 33.03 3.03
C ASP A 60 -1.79 31.91 4.02
N ASP A 61 -1.52 30.69 3.54
CA ASP A 61 -1.36 29.52 4.42
C ASP A 61 0.11 29.27 4.83
N VAL A 62 1.10 29.50 3.95
CA VAL A 62 2.50 29.01 4.12
C VAL A 62 3.47 30.14 4.45
N TRP A 63 3.43 31.20 3.66
CA TRP A 63 4.34 32.34 3.75
C TRP A 63 4.42 32.97 5.16
N PRO A 64 3.32 33.08 5.93
CA PRO A 64 3.37 33.62 7.29
C PRO A 64 4.28 32.81 8.23
N ALA A 65 4.34 31.47 8.06
CA ALA A 65 5.17 30.57 8.86
C ALA A 65 6.65 30.55 8.49
N LEU A 66 7.07 31.25 7.42
CA LEU A 66 8.46 31.33 7.03
C LEU A 66 9.19 32.44 7.84
N PRO A 67 10.52 32.33 8.03
CA PRO A 67 11.32 33.42 8.57
C PRO A 67 11.24 34.67 7.69
N ARG A 68 10.84 35.82 8.24
CA ARG A 68 10.54 37.05 7.48
C ARG A 68 11.19 38.29 8.10
N CYS A 69 11.68 39.19 7.24
CA CYS A 69 12.33 40.45 7.63
C CYS A 69 11.33 41.51 8.11
N ALA A 70 10.90 41.39 9.37
CA ALA A 70 10.00 42.28 10.12
C ALA A 70 8.57 42.41 9.54
N PRO A 71 7.50 42.40 10.38
CA PRO A 71 6.13 42.50 9.87
C PRO A 71 5.81 43.86 9.21
N ASP A 72 6.53 44.91 9.60
CA ASP A 72 6.09 46.30 9.43
C ASP A 72 6.60 46.97 8.14
N GLY A 73 7.57 46.36 7.45
CA GLY A 73 8.27 46.96 6.30
C GLY A 73 7.97 46.29 4.96
N TYR A 74 8.16 44.97 4.89
CA TYR A 74 8.01 44.19 3.66
C TYR A 74 7.49 42.77 3.98
N PRO A 75 6.16 42.53 3.99
CA PRO A 75 5.61 41.24 4.42
C PRO A 75 6.04 40.06 3.55
N TYR A 76 6.52 40.33 2.33
CA TYR A 76 6.98 39.36 1.33
C TYR A 76 8.51 39.22 1.24
N LEU A 77 9.26 39.65 2.26
CA LEU A 77 10.72 39.50 2.32
C LEU A 77 11.12 38.37 3.28
N LEU A 78 11.70 37.29 2.73
CA LEU A 78 12.26 36.18 3.49
C LEU A 78 13.53 36.60 4.24
N ASP A 79 13.67 36.19 5.50
CA ASP A 79 14.88 36.42 6.30
C ASP A 79 16.00 35.46 5.92
N ARG A 80 16.80 35.88 4.93
CA ARG A 80 17.92 35.09 4.37
C ARG A 80 19.11 34.91 5.31
N ILE A 81 19.12 35.51 6.50
CA ILE A 81 20.14 35.27 7.52
C ILE A 81 19.63 34.41 8.68
N HIS A 82 18.36 34.00 8.65
CA HIS A 82 17.80 33.06 9.62
C HIS A 82 18.44 31.67 9.46
N PRO A 83 18.82 30.97 10.55
CA PRO A 83 19.55 29.69 10.47
C PRO A 83 18.79 28.56 9.75
N ASP A 84 17.46 28.63 9.69
CA ASP A 84 16.62 27.68 8.96
C ASP A 84 16.56 27.98 7.44
N VAL A 85 16.94 29.18 6.99
CA VAL A 85 16.94 29.54 5.56
C VAL A 85 18.28 29.15 4.95
N LYS A 86 18.26 28.19 4.03
CA LYS A 86 19.46 27.48 3.53
C LYS A 86 19.45 27.38 2.01
N LEU A 87 20.64 27.32 1.42
CA LEU A 87 20.79 26.97 0.00
C LEU A 87 20.43 25.50 -0.20
N ILE A 88 19.92 25.15 -1.39
CA ILE A 88 19.45 23.79 -1.69
C ILE A 88 20.56 22.74 -1.51
N LYS A 89 21.82 23.11 -1.77
CA LYS A 89 22.97 22.24 -1.55
C LYS A 89 23.17 21.92 -0.05
N GLU A 90 23.03 22.92 0.81
CA GLU A 90 23.13 22.73 2.27
C GLU A 90 22.00 21.82 2.74
N ILE A 91 20.77 22.06 2.27
CA ILE A 91 19.61 21.20 2.57
C ILE A 91 19.87 19.75 2.12
N ARG A 92 20.38 19.53 0.90
CA ARG A 92 20.69 18.19 0.38
C ARG A 92 21.73 17.47 1.25
N ASP A 93 22.83 18.14 1.55
CA ASP A 93 23.95 17.54 2.27
C ASP A 93 23.58 17.30 3.77
N GLU A 94 22.79 18.18 4.39
CA GLU A 94 22.24 18.02 5.74
C GLU A 94 21.16 16.93 5.82
N VAL A 95 20.24 16.84 4.86
CA VAL A 95 19.21 15.77 4.81
C VAL A 95 19.87 14.41 4.56
N GLY A 96 20.87 14.33 3.66
CA GLY A 96 21.68 13.12 3.48
C GLY A 96 22.36 12.69 4.79
N THR A 97 22.89 13.64 5.55
CA THR A 97 23.46 13.41 6.89
C THR A 97 22.40 12.94 7.89
N TYR A 98 21.22 13.57 7.92
CA TYR A 98 20.11 13.19 8.80
C TYR A 98 19.68 11.74 8.61
N PHE A 99 19.64 11.25 7.37
CA PHE A 99 19.33 9.84 7.08
C PHE A 99 20.50 8.89 7.37
N ALA A 100 21.75 9.31 7.12
CA ALA A 100 22.93 8.52 7.48
C ALA A 100 23.11 8.36 9.01
N CYS A 101 22.67 9.33 9.81
CA CYS A 101 22.74 9.31 11.27
C CYS A 101 21.59 8.50 11.92
N GLY A 102 21.56 7.18 11.71
CA GLY A 102 20.58 6.32 12.36
C GLY A 102 20.86 4.82 12.24
N PRO A 103 19.94 3.98 12.77
CA PRO A 103 19.87 2.58 12.42
C PRO A 103 19.85 2.39 10.89
N PRO A 104 20.55 1.38 10.36
CA PRO A 104 20.63 1.11 8.91
C PRO A 104 19.31 0.63 8.27
N GLU A 105 18.19 0.61 9.01
CA GLU A 105 16.85 0.50 8.45
C GLU A 105 16.00 1.67 8.93
N THR A 106 15.53 2.48 7.98
CA THR A 106 14.66 3.63 8.23
C THR A 106 13.37 3.48 7.41
N HIS A 107 12.22 3.55 8.07
CA HIS A 107 10.91 3.58 7.43
C HIS A 107 10.41 5.03 7.38
N LEU A 108 10.08 5.51 6.18
CA LEU A 108 9.57 6.85 5.96
C LEU A 108 8.04 6.86 6.05
N TYR A 109 7.47 7.90 6.65
CA TYR A 109 6.03 8.09 6.81
C TYR A 109 5.63 9.50 6.35
N ALA A 110 4.54 9.61 5.61
CA ALA A 110 3.94 10.89 5.24
C ALA A 110 2.42 10.71 5.05
N ALA A 111 1.65 11.78 5.21
CA ALA A 111 0.21 11.78 4.91
C ALA A 111 -0.03 12.43 3.54
N CYS A 112 -0.75 11.74 2.65
CA CYS A 112 -0.83 12.09 1.22
C CYS A 112 0.56 12.26 0.59
N GLY A 113 1.48 11.33 0.93
CA GLY A 113 2.93 11.47 0.85
C GLY A 113 3.54 11.54 -0.54
N GLY A 114 2.81 11.26 -1.61
CA GLY A 114 3.34 11.12 -2.97
C GLY A 114 4.13 12.35 -3.47
N GLN A 115 3.63 13.57 -3.22
CA GLN A 115 4.38 14.78 -3.56
C GLN A 115 5.51 15.09 -2.56
N HIS A 116 5.33 14.74 -1.28
CA HIS A 116 6.35 14.93 -0.25
C HIS A 116 7.61 14.11 -0.55
N ILE A 117 7.49 12.81 -0.86
CA ILE A 117 8.65 11.97 -1.20
C ILE A 117 9.31 12.42 -2.51
N CYS A 118 8.53 12.88 -3.50
CA CYS A 118 9.08 13.48 -4.72
C CYS A 118 9.90 14.75 -4.41
N ARG A 119 9.48 15.61 -3.47
CA ARG A 119 10.28 16.77 -3.03
C ARG A 119 11.49 16.41 -2.17
N LEU A 120 11.49 15.24 -1.51
CA LEU A 120 12.70 14.70 -0.86
C LEU A 120 13.69 14.19 -1.91
N HIS A 121 13.22 13.43 -2.90
CA HIS A 121 14.08 12.87 -3.96
C HIS A 121 14.59 13.94 -4.93
N SER A 122 13.86 15.04 -5.14
CA SER A 122 14.31 16.14 -6.00
C SER A 122 15.55 16.87 -5.47
N LEU A 123 15.92 16.72 -4.19
CA LEU A 123 17.21 17.17 -3.65
C LEU A 123 18.42 16.52 -4.37
N TRP A 124 18.21 15.36 -5.01
CA TRP A 124 19.15 14.64 -5.86
C TRP A 124 18.62 14.52 -7.30
N ASP A 125 17.89 15.53 -7.77
CA ASP A 125 17.26 15.60 -9.10
C ASP A 125 16.30 14.42 -9.44
N ASN A 126 15.85 13.68 -8.41
CA ASN A 126 15.15 12.39 -8.50
C ASN A 126 16.00 11.23 -9.05
N ASP A 127 17.33 11.40 -9.17
CA ASP A 127 18.27 10.36 -9.55
C ASP A 127 18.67 9.49 -8.35
N TRP A 128 18.16 8.27 -8.31
CA TRP A 128 18.42 7.30 -7.25
C TRP A 128 19.84 6.72 -7.25
N GLU A 129 20.65 6.94 -8.29
CA GLU A 129 22.08 6.58 -8.32
C GLU A 129 22.94 7.63 -7.59
N THR A 130 22.51 8.90 -7.59
CA THR A 130 23.21 9.98 -6.84
C THR A 130 22.66 10.18 -5.42
N MET A 131 21.45 9.70 -5.14
CA MET A 131 20.83 9.75 -3.83
C MET A 131 21.50 8.77 -2.83
N PRO A 132 21.89 9.21 -1.62
CA PRO A 132 22.53 8.33 -0.63
C PRO A 132 21.67 7.11 -0.28
N PRO A 133 22.22 5.88 -0.21
CA PRO A 133 21.43 4.66 0.05
C PRO A 133 20.64 4.64 1.36
N ALA A 134 20.98 5.50 2.33
CA ALA A 134 20.26 5.65 3.59
C ALA A 134 18.93 6.45 3.44
N VAL A 135 18.75 7.19 2.35
CA VAL A 135 17.52 7.96 2.08
C VAL A 135 16.45 7.00 1.55
N PRO A 136 15.27 6.90 2.19
CA PRO A 136 14.22 5.97 1.76
C PRO A 136 13.70 6.26 0.35
N ARG A 137 13.70 5.22 -0.50
CA ARG A 137 13.12 5.25 -1.86
C ARG A 137 11.60 5.05 -1.86
N TRP A 138 11.02 4.64 -0.74
CA TRP A 138 9.58 4.38 -0.55
C TRP A 138 9.11 4.91 0.81
N PHE A 139 7.80 4.98 1.02
CA PHE A 139 7.17 5.47 2.25
C PHE A 139 5.89 4.71 2.60
N HIS A 140 5.50 4.77 3.88
CA HIS A 140 4.19 4.37 4.38
C HIS A 140 3.22 5.56 4.32
N GLU A 141 2.09 5.36 3.65
CA GLU A 141 1.02 6.37 3.55
C GLU A 141 0.15 6.38 4.81
N LEU A 142 0.33 7.40 5.65
CA LEU A 142 -0.39 7.54 6.92
C LEU A 142 -1.91 7.63 6.73
N ARG A 143 -2.40 8.23 5.64
CA ARG A 143 -3.84 8.30 5.36
C ARG A 143 -4.42 6.91 5.10
N SER A 144 -3.66 6.03 4.44
CA SER A 144 -4.03 4.63 4.23
C SER A 144 -4.04 3.87 5.55
N LEU A 145 -3.07 4.10 6.44
CA LEU A 145 -3.06 3.50 7.79
C LEU A 145 -4.27 3.95 8.62
N VAL A 146 -4.67 5.22 8.57
CA VAL A 146 -5.92 5.72 9.20
C VAL A 146 -7.16 5.00 8.66
N VAL A 147 -7.24 4.81 7.34
CA VAL A 147 -8.38 4.12 6.71
C VAL A 147 -8.40 2.63 7.09
N GLN A 148 -7.24 1.97 7.09
CA GLN A 148 -7.10 0.57 7.52
C GLN A 148 -7.44 0.37 9.01
N ALA A 149 -7.17 1.35 9.86
CA ALA A 149 -7.60 1.37 11.26
C ALA A 149 -9.11 1.66 11.46
N GLY A 150 -9.88 1.84 10.37
CA GLY A 150 -11.32 2.09 10.43
C GLY A 150 -11.73 3.56 10.56
N ASN A 151 -10.82 4.51 10.28
CA ASN A 151 -10.99 5.95 10.53
C ASN A 151 -11.37 6.27 12.00
N PRO A 152 -10.52 5.91 12.97
CA PRO A 152 -10.74 6.24 14.37
C PRO A 152 -10.74 7.77 14.60
N PRO A 153 -11.29 8.26 15.73
CA PRO A 153 -11.08 9.64 16.16
C PRO A 153 -9.58 9.94 16.26
N LEU A 154 -9.11 10.96 15.54
CA LEU A 154 -7.68 11.31 15.47
C LEU A 154 -7.31 12.38 16.51
N PRO A 155 -6.03 12.47 16.91
CA PRO A 155 -5.53 13.62 17.67
C PRO A 155 -5.86 14.95 16.96
N GLU A 156 -6.10 16.02 17.71
CA GLU A 156 -6.34 17.33 17.09
C GLU A 156 -5.07 17.82 16.38
N GLN A 157 -5.21 18.15 15.09
CA GLN A 157 -4.15 18.78 14.33
C GLN A 157 -4.02 20.25 14.77
N PRO A 158 -2.80 20.76 15.05
CA PRO A 158 -2.58 22.17 15.31
C PRO A 158 -3.17 23.03 14.18
N ARG A 159 -4.08 23.94 14.52
CA ARG A 159 -4.66 24.89 13.57
C ARG A 159 -3.75 26.11 13.44
N GLY A 160 -3.56 26.57 12.21
CA GLY A 160 -2.77 27.77 11.93
C GLY A 160 -2.02 27.64 10.61
N GLU A 161 -0.94 28.41 10.52
CA GLU A 161 -0.04 28.50 9.36
C GLU A 161 0.65 27.14 9.09
N ARG A 162 0.85 26.80 7.80
CA ARG A 162 1.42 25.52 7.39
C ARG A 162 2.94 25.53 7.52
N HIS A 163 3.42 25.04 8.67
CA HIS A 163 4.83 24.87 8.98
C HIS A 163 5.26 23.39 8.85
N ALA A 164 6.18 23.07 7.94
CA ALA A 164 6.49 21.69 7.57
C ALA A 164 6.94 20.80 8.76
N LEU A 165 7.80 21.31 9.65
CA LEU A 165 8.22 20.53 10.84
C LEU A 165 7.05 20.30 11.82
N THR A 166 6.11 21.25 11.92
CA THR A 166 4.91 21.08 12.76
C THR A 166 4.01 19.99 12.20
N SER A 167 3.83 19.95 10.88
CA SER A 167 3.13 18.85 10.18
C SER A 167 3.83 17.50 10.37
N ALA A 168 5.16 17.44 10.25
CA ALA A 168 5.93 16.22 10.49
C ALA A 168 5.80 15.70 11.93
N ARG A 169 5.89 16.58 12.93
CA ARG A 169 5.63 16.26 14.35
C ARG A 169 4.21 15.76 14.58
N TYR A 170 3.21 16.36 13.94
CA TYR A 170 1.83 15.87 13.99
C TYR A 170 1.68 14.47 13.33
N TYR A 171 2.35 14.23 12.20
CA TYR A 171 2.36 12.91 11.54
C TYR A 171 2.95 11.82 12.42
N ARG A 172 3.97 12.14 13.24
CA ARG A 172 4.46 11.24 14.29
C ARG A 172 3.40 10.93 15.33
N THR A 173 2.80 11.97 15.95
CA THR A 173 1.73 11.80 16.96
C THR A 173 0.54 11.01 16.43
N LEU A 174 0.16 11.23 15.17
CA LEU A 174 -0.87 10.47 14.47
C LEU A 174 -0.50 8.97 14.38
N HIS A 175 0.73 8.65 13.97
CA HIS A 175 1.17 7.26 13.85
C HIS A 175 1.30 6.56 15.22
N GLU A 176 1.86 7.24 16.22
CA GLU A 176 1.95 6.76 17.60
C GLU A 176 0.55 6.46 18.17
N HIS A 177 -0.43 7.31 17.89
CA HIS A 177 -1.82 7.07 18.25
C HIS A 177 -2.40 5.81 17.57
N LEU A 178 -2.17 5.62 16.27
CA LEU A 178 -2.61 4.40 15.55
C LEU A 178 -1.95 3.13 16.11
N LEU A 179 -0.66 3.19 16.47
CA LEU A 179 0.05 2.09 17.11
C LEU A 179 -0.51 1.79 18.51
N ALA A 180 -0.85 2.82 19.29
CA ALA A 180 -1.46 2.65 20.61
C ALA A 180 -2.86 2.01 20.54
N LEU A 181 -3.69 2.38 19.55
CA LEU A 181 -4.98 1.74 19.28
C LEU A 181 -4.82 0.25 18.94
N ALA A 182 -3.81 -0.11 18.15
CA ALA A 182 -3.52 -1.51 17.80
C ALA A 182 -2.97 -2.34 18.98
N ALA A 183 -2.37 -1.68 19.98
CA ALA A 183 -1.73 -2.33 21.12
C ALA A 183 -2.65 -2.49 22.37
N CYS A 184 -3.77 -1.76 22.44
CA CYS A 184 -4.63 -1.75 23.62
C CYS A 184 -5.48 -3.04 23.76
N PRO A 185 -5.33 -3.84 24.85
CA PRO A 185 -6.14 -5.05 25.05
C PRO A 185 -7.55 -4.75 25.59
N GLU A 186 -7.76 -3.59 26.21
CA GLU A 186 -8.95 -3.30 27.04
C GLU A 186 -10.11 -2.63 26.27
N CYS A 187 -9.97 -2.40 24.96
CA CYS A 187 -11.07 -1.90 24.13
C CYS A 187 -12.26 -2.88 24.01
N GLY A 188 -12.12 -4.12 24.51
CA GLY A 188 -13.06 -5.24 24.34
C GLY A 188 -14.50 -5.09 24.86
N GLY A 189 -14.89 -3.91 25.35
CA GLY A 189 -16.27 -3.50 25.56
C GLY A 189 -17.00 -3.21 24.23
N ASP A 190 -16.58 -2.19 23.49
CA ASP A 190 -17.21 -1.72 22.24
C ASP A 190 -16.21 -1.36 21.12
N GLY A 191 -14.93 -1.71 21.24
CA GLY A 191 -13.89 -1.38 20.26
C GLY A 191 -12.93 -2.55 19.96
N PHE A 192 -12.60 -2.72 18.68
CA PHE A 192 -11.54 -3.59 18.15
C PHE A 192 -11.44 -5.01 18.74
N ARG A 193 -12.11 -5.98 18.09
CA ARG A 193 -11.80 -7.41 18.26
C ARG A 193 -11.13 -7.97 16.99
N PRO A 194 -9.84 -8.34 17.01
CA PRO A 194 -9.34 -9.31 16.05
C PRO A 194 -10.06 -10.64 16.35
N ALA A 195 -10.83 -11.14 15.38
CA ALA A 195 -11.75 -12.26 15.58
C ALA A 195 -11.00 -13.59 15.88
N ARG A 196 -10.71 -13.84 17.16
CA ARG A 196 -10.27 -15.15 17.66
C ARG A 196 -11.50 -15.98 18.03
N GLY A 197 -11.86 -16.93 17.19
CA GLY A 197 -12.94 -17.88 17.47
C GLY A 197 -13.31 -18.73 16.26
N PHE A 198 -12.85 -19.98 16.23
CA PHE A 198 -13.38 -20.98 15.31
C PHE A 198 -14.82 -21.30 15.71
N HIS A 199 -15.81 -20.89 14.90
CA HIS A 199 -17.19 -21.35 15.06
C HIS A 199 -17.65 -22.15 13.85
N ARG A 200 -18.08 -23.38 14.14
CA ARG A 200 -18.57 -24.36 13.17
C ARG A 200 -19.81 -23.86 12.44
N MET A 201 -19.92 -24.21 11.16
CA MET A 201 -21.16 -24.09 10.40
C MET A 201 -22.25 -25.00 11.00
N PRO A 202 -23.49 -24.53 11.18
CA PRO A 202 -24.67 -25.39 11.15
C PRO A 202 -25.03 -25.70 9.68
N PRO A 203 -25.69 -26.85 9.40
CA PRO A 203 -26.01 -27.24 8.03
C PRO A 203 -27.11 -26.36 7.42
N THR A 204 -26.96 -26.08 6.13
CA THR A 204 -27.99 -25.44 5.31
C THR A 204 -29.08 -26.43 4.93
N ASP A 205 -30.34 -26.08 5.17
CA ASP A 205 -31.47 -26.60 4.40
C ASP A 205 -32.32 -25.42 3.93
N GLY A 206 -32.88 -25.51 2.71
CA GLY A 206 -33.39 -24.34 2.00
C GLY A 206 -34.85 -24.47 1.59
N ARG A 207 -35.60 -23.35 1.62
CA ARG A 207 -36.76 -23.17 0.72
C ARG A 207 -37.31 -21.74 0.62
N GLN A 208 -37.44 -21.31 -0.64
CA GLN A 208 -38.56 -20.57 -1.27
C GLN A 208 -39.15 -19.28 -0.67
N VAL A 209 -39.20 -18.28 -1.55
CA VAL A 209 -39.95 -17.00 -1.48
C VAL A 209 -41.44 -17.20 -1.81
N ARG A 210 -42.34 -16.41 -1.18
CA ARG A 210 -43.70 -16.06 -1.69
C ARG A 210 -44.15 -14.66 -1.23
N CYS A 211 -44.99 -14.00 -2.05
CA CYS A 211 -45.68 -12.71 -1.81
C CYS A 211 -47.03 -12.94 -1.03
N VAL A 212 -47.88 -11.98 -0.60
CA VAL A 212 -48.61 -10.85 -1.26
C VAL A 212 -49.30 -9.93 -0.18
N ASP A 213 -49.64 -8.68 -0.54
CA ASP A 213 -50.34 -7.55 0.17
C ASP A 213 -51.83 -7.76 0.62
N GLU A 214 -52.57 -6.91 1.39
CA GLU A 214 -52.89 -5.46 1.24
C GLU A 214 -53.37 -4.67 2.52
N SER A 215 -53.43 -3.33 2.37
CA SER A 215 -54.29 -2.20 2.89
C SER A 215 -55.52 -2.39 3.84
N PRO A 216 -56.14 -1.32 4.44
CA PRO A 216 -55.79 0.12 4.61
C PRO A 216 -55.94 0.71 6.07
N ALA A 217 -55.79 2.03 6.24
CA ALA A 217 -55.60 2.79 7.51
C ALA A 217 -56.88 3.22 8.32
N PRO A 218 -56.73 3.82 9.53
CA PRO A 218 -56.85 5.28 9.63
C PRO A 218 -55.87 6.00 10.62
N ARG A 219 -55.92 7.34 10.64
CA ARG A 219 -54.94 8.28 11.24
C ARG A 219 -55.03 8.51 12.76
N ARG A 220 -53.88 8.69 13.43
CA ARG A 220 -53.64 9.63 14.55
C ARG A 220 -52.23 10.24 14.41
N VAL A 221 -51.99 11.39 15.05
CA VAL A 221 -50.75 12.21 14.98
C VAL A 221 -50.21 12.43 16.40
N PRO A 222 -48.95 12.86 16.60
CA PRO A 222 -47.79 11.97 16.69
C PRO A 222 -47.19 11.95 18.11
N GLU A 223 -46.73 10.78 18.57
CA GLU A 223 -45.89 10.69 19.76
C GLU A 223 -44.62 9.89 19.46
N ASP A 224 -43.51 10.49 19.89
CA ASP A 224 -42.14 9.99 20.04
C ASP A 224 -41.75 8.69 19.30
N HIS A 225 -40.88 8.83 18.29
CA HIS A 225 -40.29 7.70 17.59
C HIS A 225 -38.78 7.70 17.72
N GLY A 226 -38.32 6.85 18.64
CA GLY A 226 -36.91 6.57 18.85
C GLY A 226 -36.21 6.03 17.60
N TYR A 227 -34.91 6.25 17.60
CA TYR A 227 -33.95 5.79 16.61
C TYR A 227 -34.15 4.31 16.24
N ARG A 228 -34.62 4.04 15.02
CA ARG A 228 -34.47 2.72 14.39
C ARG A 228 -33.05 2.62 13.83
N PRO A 229 -32.24 1.62 14.22
CA PRO A 229 -30.93 1.42 13.61
C PRO A 229 -31.09 1.06 12.14
N ASP A 230 -30.36 1.78 11.29
CA ASP A 230 -30.29 1.62 9.85
C ASP A 230 -29.73 0.22 9.50
N ARG A 231 -30.57 -0.66 8.96
CA ARG A 231 -30.27 -2.11 8.80
C ARG A 231 -29.35 -2.43 7.62
N GLU A 232 -28.54 -1.46 7.20
CA GLU A 232 -27.79 -1.49 5.93
C GLU A 232 -26.30 -1.12 6.05
N ARG A 233 -25.75 -0.99 7.28
CA ARG A 233 -24.39 -0.48 7.51
C ARG A 233 -23.38 -1.43 8.18
N ASP A 234 -23.62 -2.74 8.12
CA ASP A 234 -22.65 -3.77 8.54
C ASP A 234 -21.98 -4.48 7.35
N ARG A 235 -21.44 -3.67 6.42
CA ARG A 235 -20.45 -4.14 5.45
C ARG A 235 -19.09 -3.52 5.79
N PRO A 236 -18.22 -4.22 6.55
CA PRO A 236 -16.84 -3.77 6.70
C PRO A 236 -16.20 -3.69 5.31
N ILE A 237 -15.43 -2.62 5.06
CA ILE A 237 -14.54 -2.56 3.91
C ILE A 237 -13.41 -3.57 4.13
N ARG A 238 -13.70 -4.83 3.81
CA ARG A 238 -12.64 -5.79 3.51
C ARG A 238 -12.00 -5.32 2.21
N PHE A 239 -10.69 -5.17 2.19
CA PHE A 239 -9.97 -5.48 0.95
C PHE A 239 -10.35 -6.92 0.61
N PRO A 240 -10.94 -7.19 -0.56
CA PRO A 240 -11.31 -8.56 -0.92
C PRO A 240 -10.02 -9.37 -1.06
N THR A 241 -9.69 -10.13 -0.03
CA THR A 241 -8.65 -11.16 -0.10
C THR A 241 -9.16 -12.25 -1.03
N ARG A 242 -8.92 -12.08 -2.32
CA ARG A 242 -9.06 -13.16 -3.30
C ARG A 242 -7.94 -14.14 -3.02
N GLN A 243 -8.30 -15.39 -2.80
CA GLN A 243 -7.32 -16.46 -2.95
C GLN A 243 -7.06 -16.56 -4.45
N MET A 244 -5.81 -16.35 -4.84
CA MET A 244 -5.39 -16.43 -6.23
C MET A 244 -4.49 -17.64 -6.39
N HIS A 245 -4.71 -18.38 -7.47
CA HIS A 245 -4.00 -19.60 -7.78
C HIS A 245 -3.10 -19.34 -8.99
N SER A 246 -1.81 -19.64 -8.86
CA SER A 246 -0.88 -19.74 -9.98
C SER A 246 -0.54 -21.21 -10.19
N VAL A 247 -0.32 -21.63 -11.44
CA VAL A 247 0.16 -22.98 -11.76
C VAL A 247 1.68 -22.93 -11.86
N VAL A 248 2.35 -23.93 -11.27
CA VAL A 248 3.80 -24.10 -11.32
C VAL A 248 4.07 -25.50 -11.85
N CYS A 249 5.07 -25.65 -12.71
CA CYS A 249 5.48 -26.96 -13.19
C CYS A 249 6.20 -27.74 -12.08
N ASP A 250 5.71 -28.93 -11.75
CA ASP A 250 6.31 -29.82 -10.74
C ASP A 250 7.68 -30.41 -11.14
N VAL A 251 8.10 -30.23 -12.40
CA VAL A 251 9.43 -30.64 -12.91
C VAL A 251 10.42 -29.47 -12.81
N CYS A 252 10.24 -28.43 -13.64
CA CYS A 252 11.20 -27.33 -13.77
C CYS A 252 10.90 -26.09 -12.91
N ALA A 253 9.87 -26.12 -12.07
CA ALA A 253 9.38 -24.96 -11.29
C ALA A 253 8.98 -23.73 -12.13
N TYR A 254 8.78 -23.87 -13.45
CA TYR A 254 8.28 -22.80 -14.32
C TYR A 254 6.90 -22.34 -13.87
N LEU A 255 6.73 -21.04 -13.69
CA LEU A 255 5.47 -20.41 -13.30
C LEU A 255 4.65 -20.12 -14.55
N TYR A 256 3.43 -20.64 -14.63
CA TYR A 256 2.60 -20.49 -15.82
C TYR A 256 2.23 -19.04 -16.12
N ASP A 257 2.51 -18.65 -17.36
CA ASP A 257 2.04 -17.44 -18.02
C ASP A 257 1.60 -17.77 -19.46
N GLU A 258 0.71 -16.95 -20.02
CA GLU A 258 0.19 -17.11 -21.39
C GLU A 258 1.20 -16.58 -22.42
N ASP A 259 1.88 -15.47 -22.09
CA ASP A 259 2.70 -14.67 -23.01
C ASP A 259 4.18 -14.50 -22.59
N GLY A 260 4.64 -15.08 -21.48
CA GLY A 260 6.02 -14.88 -20.96
C GLY A 260 6.28 -13.58 -20.18
N ASP A 261 5.27 -12.71 -20.06
CA ASP A 261 5.41 -11.32 -19.59
C ASP A 261 4.94 -11.07 -18.13
N GLY A 262 4.66 -12.11 -17.33
CA GLY A 262 4.21 -11.90 -15.95
C GLY A 262 3.79 -13.14 -15.16
N ILE A 263 2.99 -12.93 -14.10
CA ILE A 263 2.40 -14.00 -13.31
C ILE A 263 0.91 -14.09 -13.65
N LEU A 264 0.48 -15.20 -14.25
CA LEU A 264 -0.96 -15.44 -14.45
C LEU A 264 -1.58 -16.03 -13.17
N VAL A 265 -2.75 -15.53 -12.81
CA VAL A 265 -3.44 -15.84 -11.55
C VAL A 265 -4.93 -16.04 -11.75
N PHE A 266 -5.46 -17.11 -11.16
CA PHE A 266 -6.84 -17.56 -11.29
C PHE A 266 -7.63 -17.40 -9.99
N ASP A 267 -8.93 -17.11 -10.09
CA ASP A 267 -9.84 -17.02 -8.94
C ASP A 267 -10.15 -18.41 -8.33
N ASN A 268 -9.90 -19.52 -9.05
CA ASN A 268 -10.06 -20.89 -8.54
C ASN A 268 -9.16 -21.91 -9.28
N PRO A 269 -8.89 -23.10 -8.69
CA PRO A 269 -8.05 -24.13 -9.31
C PRO A 269 -8.64 -24.77 -10.57
N GLU A 270 -9.97 -24.85 -10.70
CA GLU A 270 -10.60 -25.51 -11.85
C GLU A 270 -10.45 -24.67 -13.13
N GLU A 271 -10.48 -23.35 -13.01
CA GLU A 271 -10.11 -22.42 -14.09
C GLU A 271 -8.64 -22.55 -14.44
N ALA A 272 -7.75 -22.58 -13.45
CA ALA A 272 -6.32 -22.75 -13.65
C ALA A 272 -6.01 -24.04 -14.44
N VAL A 273 -6.55 -25.18 -14.01
CA VAL A 273 -6.41 -26.47 -14.71
C VAL A 273 -7.00 -26.40 -16.12
N ARG A 274 -8.21 -25.82 -16.28
CA ARG A 274 -8.86 -25.71 -17.60
C ARG A 274 -8.06 -24.86 -18.58
N ASP A 275 -7.34 -23.85 -18.09
CA ASP A 275 -6.58 -22.94 -18.92
C ASP A 275 -5.23 -23.52 -19.33
N VAL A 276 -4.46 -24.09 -18.39
CA VAL A 276 -3.17 -24.73 -18.72
C VAL A 276 -3.35 -25.92 -19.67
N LEU A 277 -4.46 -26.68 -19.54
CA LEU A 277 -4.81 -27.75 -20.47
C LEU A 277 -5.07 -27.26 -21.91
N ARG A 278 -5.55 -26.01 -22.10
CA ARG A 278 -5.66 -25.41 -23.45
C ARG A 278 -4.30 -25.10 -24.03
N HIS A 279 -3.37 -24.70 -23.17
CA HIS A 279 -1.98 -24.36 -23.51
C HIS A 279 -1.03 -25.56 -23.43
N ARG A 280 -1.56 -26.79 -23.59
CA ARG A 280 -0.84 -28.07 -23.68
C ARG A 280 -0.05 -28.50 -22.45
N TRP A 281 -0.26 -27.88 -21.30
CA TRP A 281 0.21 -28.46 -20.04
C TRP A 281 -0.56 -29.74 -19.73
N MET A 282 0.05 -30.65 -18.99
CA MET A 282 -0.60 -31.84 -18.47
C MET A 282 -0.93 -31.66 -16.99
N CYS A 283 -2.13 -32.03 -16.57
CA CYS A 283 -2.52 -32.09 -15.17
C CYS A 283 -2.83 -33.54 -14.77
N LEU A 284 -2.14 -34.05 -13.75
CA LEU A 284 -2.27 -35.42 -13.28
C LEU A 284 -3.39 -35.56 -12.23
N PRO A 285 -3.96 -36.77 -12.05
CA PRO A 285 -5.01 -37.00 -11.05
C PRO A 285 -4.58 -36.79 -9.59
N ASP A 286 -3.27 -36.76 -9.32
CA ASP A 286 -2.69 -36.46 -8.01
C ASP A 286 -2.54 -34.95 -7.73
N GLY A 287 -2.85 -34.10 -8.71
CA GLY A 287 -2.80 -32.64 -8.62
C GLY A 287 -1.54 -32.00 -9.21
N ARG A 288 -0.57 -32.77 -9.70
CA ARG A 288 0.63 -32.23 -10.35
C ARG A 288 0.32 -31.57 -11.70
N ALA A 289 1.06 -30.52 -12.04
CA ALA A 289 1.02 -29.83 -13.32
C ALA A 289 2.40 -29.86 -14.00
N ILE A 290 2.42 -30.21 -15.29
CA ILE A 290 3.63 -30.41 -16.09
C ILE A 290 3.53 -29.50 -17.32
N CYS A 291 4.55 -28.68 -17.59
CA CYS A 291 4.54 -27.76 -18.73
C CYS A 291 4.92 -28.49 -20.04
N PRO A 292 4.63 -27.93 -21.22
CA PRO A 292 4.90 -28.56 -22.51
C PRO A 292 6.37 -28.45 -22.94
N SER A 293 7.32 -28.44 -21.99
CA SER A 293 8.76 -28.48 -22.31
C SER A 293 9.13 -29.84 -22.91
N ASP A 294 10.08 -29.83 -23.85
CA ASP A 294 10.56 -30.99 -24.60
C ASP A 294 12.01 -31.36 -24.19
N ASP A 295 12.32 -31.17 -22.89
CA ASP A 295 13.61 -31.53 -22.30
C ASP A 295 13.61 -32.96 -21.71
N GLU A 296 14.81 -33.46 -21.42
CA GLU A 296 15.03 -34.83 -20.94
C GLU A 296 14.27 -35.15 -19.63
N GLU A 297 14.04 -34.15 -18.76
CA GLU A 297 13.35 -34.35 -17.48
C GLU A 297 11.83 -34.47 -17.68
N HIS A 298 11.25 -33.69 -18.61
CA HIS A 298 9.83 -33.79 -18.95
C HIS A 298 9.52 -35.05 -19.74
N GLN A 299 10.37 -35.41 -20.71
CA GLN A 299 10.18 -36.64 -21.51
C GLN A 299 10.27 -37.90 -20.67
N ALA A 300 11.23 -37.99 -19.73
CA ALA A 300 11.32 -39.12 -18.80
C ALA A 300 10.04 -39.31 -17.97
N LEU A 301 9.38 -38.22 -17.57
CA LEU A 301 8.10 -38.26 -16.85
C LEU A 301 6.93 -38.65 -17.77
N TYR A 302 6.90 -38.20 -19.03
CA TYR A 302 5.88 -38.64 -19.99
C TYR A 302 6.01 -40.14 -20.30
N ASP A 303 7.22 -40.65 -20.50
CA ASP A 303 7.48 -42.07 -20.73
C ASP A 303 7.06 -42.95 -19.54
N GLU A 304 7.24 -42.50 -18.28
CA GLU A 304 6.77 -43.21 -17.09
C GLU A 304 5.23 -43.26 -17.00
N LEU A 305 4.54 -42.23 -17.50
CA LEU A 305 3.08 -42.11 -17.44
C LEU A 305 2.35 -42.85 -18.57
N MET A 306 3.02 -43.11 -19.69
CA MET A 306 2.42 -43.80 -20.83
C MET A 306 2.27 -45.31 -20.54
N PRO A 307 1.13 -45.93 -20.93
CA PRO A 307 1.02 -47.38 -20.87
C PRO A 307 2.08 -48.01 -21.80
N PRO A 308 2.66 -49.18 -21.44
CA PRO A 308 3.61 -49.87 -22.30
C PRO A 308 2.98 -50.12 -23.68
N GLU A 309 3.80 -50.03 -24.74
CA GLU A 309 3.31 -50.28 -26.10
C GLU A 309 2.58 -51.62 -26.17
N PRO A 310 1.38 -51.68 -26.78
CA PRO A 310 0.65 -52.92 -26.89
C PRO A 310 1.45 -53.90 -27.73
N GLU A 311 1.80 -55.05 -27.15
CA GLU A 311 2.47 -56.14 -27.88
C GLU A 311 1.65 -56.51 -29.11
N ALA A 312 2.23 -56.31 -30.29
CA ALA A 312 1.60 -56.67 -31.54
C ALA A 312 1.54 -58.20 -31.69
N GLU A 313 0.43 -58.67 -32.25
CA GLU A 313 0.13 -60.07 -32.59
C GLU A 313 -0.25 -61.01 -31.43
N VAL A 314 -1.56 -61.14 -31.20
CA VAL A 314 -2.13 -62.41 -30.76
C VAL A 314 -2.39 -63.25 -32.01
N ASP A 315 -1.71 -64.39 -32.10
CA ASP A 315 -1.73 -65.32 -33.21
C ASP A 315 -3.18 -65.75 -33.59
N GLY A 316 -3.61 -65.48 -34.84
CA GLY A 316 -4.89 -65.96 -35.38
C GLY A 316 -5.88 -64.95 -35.99
N GLN A 317 -5.53 -63.68 -36.25
CA GLN A 317 -6.38 -62.83 -37.12
C GLN A 317 -6.17 -63.17 -38.61
N ILE A 318 -7.24 -63.66 -39.25
CA ILE A 318 -7.28 -64.00 -40.68
C ILE A 318 -7.19 -62.70 -41.50
N SER A 319 -6.31 -62.64 -42.50
CA SER A 319 -6.21 -61.51 -43.42
C SER A 319 -7.46 -61.38 -44.30
N PRO A 320 -7.92 -60.18 -44.70
CA PRO A 320 -9.20 -59.99 -45.39
C PRO A 320 -9.32 -60.57 -46.82
N ASP A 321 -8.33 -61.30 -47.33
CA ASP A 321 -8.23 -61.73 -48.74
C ASP A 321 -8.67 -63.19 -49.00
N GLU A 322 -9.20 -63.92 -48.00
CA GLU A 322 -9.64 -65.33 -48.13
C GLU A 322 -11.16 -65.56 -47.94
N GLU A 323 -12.01 -64.75 -48.57
CA GLU A 323 -13.39 -65.17 -48.94
C GLU A 323 -13.64 -65.00 -50.46
N ARG A 324 -13.53 -66.11 -51.22
CA ARG A 324 -14.02 -66.20 -52.60
C ARG A 324 -14.38 -67.62 -53.04
#